data_AF-A0A959GNX8-F1
#
_entry.id   AF-A0A959GNX8-F1
#
_cell.length_a   1.000
_cell.length_b   1.000
_cell.length_c   1.000
_cell.angle_alpha   90.00
_cell.angle_beta   90.00
_cell.angle_gamma   90.00
#
_symmetry.space_group_name_H-M   'P 1'
#
loop_
_entity.id
_entity.type
_entity.pdbx_description
1 polymer ?
#
loop_
_entity_poly.entity_id
_entity_poly.type
_entity_poly.pdbx_seq_one_letter_code
_entity_poly.pdbx_strand_id
1 'polypeptide(L)'
;MLLEEHATSENKYILPALEERAPGSSAHDEADHEALEQLQGNLLAQLEQLLDPGIPDQQARRLGYEFYQGLTQLHAAHLEHMFEEETATQALMWQHFNDEEMLQIHGQIIRSIPPEVMLAWMKYILPAQTPEERRQLLAGMQANAPAPFFRQVLGVAEKVLEYPAYAQLEAVFKTVEVSS
;
A
#
# COMPACT_ATOMS: atom_id res chain seq x y z
N MET A 1 -1.00 -1.74 -10.09
CA MET A 1 -1.37 -2.68 -9.00
C MET A 1 -1.27 -2.02 -7.61
N LEU A 2 -0.19 -2.06 -6.82
CA LEU A 2 -0.28 -1.55 -5.42
C LEU A 2 -0.59 -0.05 -5.31
N LEU A 3 0.12 0.81 -6.06
CA LEU A 3 -0.10 2.27 -6.02
C LEU A 3 -1.49 2.65 -6.57
N GLU A 4 -1.94 1.93 -7.59
CA GLU A 4 -3.25 2.10 -8.19
C GLU A 4 -4.39 1.64 -7.27
N GLU A 5 -4.20 0.53 -6.55
CA GLU A 5 -5.15 0.02 -5.55
C GLU A 5 -5.26 0.96 -4.34
N HIS A 6 -4.15 1.61 -3.95
CA HIS A 6 -4.13 2.67 -2.94
C HIS A 6 -5.06 3.82 -3.34
N ALA A 7 -4.74 4.50 -4.45
CA ALA A 7 -5.52 5.63 -4.94
C ALA A 7 -6.99 5.27 -5.22
N THR A 8 -7.24 4.08 -5.79
CA THR A 8 -8.61 3.59 -6.04
C THR A 8 -9.41 3.43 -4.76
N SER A 9 -8.78 2.95 -3.69
CA SER A 9 -9.44 2.78 -2.39
C SER A 9 -9.83 4.13 -1.80
N GLU A 10 -8.94 5.12 -1.85
CA GLU A 10 -9.17 6.45 -1.29
C GLU A 10 -10.22 7.22 -2.08
N ASN A 11 -10.11 7.24 -3.41
CA ASN A 11 -11.09 7.80 -4.33
C ASN A 11 -12.49 7.22 -4.11
N LYS A 12 -12.59 6.00 -3.59
CA LYS A 12 -13.86 5.30 -3.37
C LYS A 12 -14.42 5.48 -1.96
N TYR A 13 -13.58 5.51 -0.93
CA TYR A 13 -14.04 5.44 0.47
C TYR A 13 -13.65 6.64 1.32
N ILE A 14 -12.49 7.26 1.09
CA ILE A 14 -11.99 8.37 1.91
C ILE A 14 -12.44 9.70 1.32
N LEU A 15 -12.06 9.96 0.07
CA LEU A 15 -12.27 11.25 -0.58
C LEU A 15 -13.76 11.62 -0.70
N PRO A 16 -14.68 10.72 -1.10
CA PRO A 16 -16.11 11.05 -1.14
C PRO A 16 -16.70 11.36 0.24
N ALA A 17 -16.22 10.67 1.29
CA ALA A 17 -16.69 10.90 2.65
C ALA A 17 -16.23 12.27 3.17
N LEU A 18 -14.98 12.65 2.88
CA LEU A 18 -14.46 13.97 3.18
C LEU A 18 -15.20 15.06 2.41
N GLU A 19 -15.41 14.88 1.11
CA GLU A 19 -16.10 15.85 0.27
C GLU A 19 -17.53 16.14 0.74
N GLU A 20 -18.23 15.13 1.27
CA GLU A 20 -19.56 15.30 1.88
C GLU A 20 -19.54 16.23 3.11
N ARG A 21 -18.48 16.17 3.94
CA ARG A 21 -18.39 16.92 5.21
C ARG A 21 -17.59 18.22 5.09
N ALA A 22 -16.70 18.31 4.11
CA ALA A 22 -15.81 19.42 3.85
C ALA A 22 -15.64 19.58 2.32
N PRO A 23 -16.58 20.26 1.63
CA PRO A 23 -16.51 20.40 0.18
C PRO A 23 -15.22 21.07 -0.31
N GLY A 24 -14.64 20.52 -1.38
CA GLY A 24 -13.35 20.88 -1.95
C GLY A 24 -12.15 20.22 -1.26
N SER A 25 -12.36 19.35 -0.27
CA SER A 25 -11.26 18.69 0.44
C SER A 25 -10.62 17.55 -0.34
N SER A 26 -11.33 16.92 -1.27
CA SER A 26 -10.77 15.84 -2.10
C SER A 26 -9.96 16.33 -3.30
N ALA A 27 -10.13 17.60 -3.69
CA ALA A 27 -9.67 18.08 -5.00
C ALA A 27 -8.15 17.99 -5.21
N HIS A 28 -7.37 18.12 -4.14
CA HIS A 28 -5.91 17.99 -4.24
C HIS A 28 -5.50 16.54 -4.47
N ASP A 29 -5.94 15.63 -3.61
CA ASP A 29 -5.62 14.19 -3.70
C ASP A 29 -6.12 13.59 -5.02
N GLU A 30 -7.32 13.97 -5.48
CA GLU A 30 -7.83 13.54 -6.79
C GLU A 30 -6.92 13.98 -7.95
N ALA A 31 -6.47 15.25 -7.94
CA ALA A 31 -5.57 15.76 -8.98
C ALA A 31 -4.19 15.09 -8.94
N ASP A 32 -3.68 14.83 -7.73
CA ASP A 32 -2.41 14.13 -7.54
C ASP A 32 -2.50 12.68 -8.02
N HIS A 33 -3.60 11.98 -7.70
CA HIS A 33 -3.88 10.63 -8.19
C HIS A 33 -3.86 10.56 -9.72
N GLU A 34 -4.56 11.46 -10.41
CA GLU A 34 -4.58 11.52 -11.87
C GLU A 34 -3.18 11.77 -12.44
N ALA A 35 -2.43 12.70 -11.85
CA ALA A 35 -1.08 13.04 -12.29
C ALA A 35 -0.10 11.86 -12.09
N LEU A 36 -0.16 11.19 -10.94
CA LEU A 36 0.67 10.03 -10.62
C LEU A 36 0.33 8.82 -11.50
N GLU A 37 -0.94 8.56 -11.76
CA GLU A 37 -1.37 7.50 -12.68
C GLU A 37 -0.80 7.73 -14.09
N GLN A 38 -0.87 8.96 -14.59
CA GLN A 38 -0.31 9.31 -15.89
C GLN A 38 1.22 9.15 -15.95
N LEU A 39 1.94 9.56 -14.90
CA LEU A 39 3.40 9.35 -14.79
C LEU A 39 3.75 7.86 -14.77
N GLN A 40 3.02 7.07 -13.99
CA GLN A 40 3.21 5.63 -13.89
C GLN A 40 2.96 4.94 -15.24
N GLY A 41 1.87 5.28 -15.93
CA GLY A 41 1.54 4.73 -17.25
C GLY A 41 2.62 5.02 -18.29
N ASN A 42 3.16 6.25 -18.30
CA ASN A 42 4.27 6.62 -19.18
C ASN A 42 5.53 5.79 -18.91
N LEU A 43 5.85 5.55 -17.64
CA LEU A 43 7.00 4.72 -17.24
C LEU A 43 6.83 3.26 -17.62
N LEU A 44 5.62 2.71 -17.47
CA LEU A 44 5.32 1.34 -17.91
C LEU A 44 5.50 1.19 -19.42
N ALA A 45 5.00 2.14 -20.21
CA ALA A 45 5.19 2.13 -21.66
C ALA A 45 6.66 2.28 -22.09
N GLN A 46 7.47 3.03 -21.32
CA GLN A 46 8.93 3.11 -21.54
C GLN A 46 9.63 1.80 -21.16
N LEU A 47 9.21 1.17 -20.06
CA LEU A 47 9.74 -0.12 -19.64
C LEU A 47 9.46 -1.22 -20.66
N GLU A 48 8.25 -1.26 -21.22
CA GLU A 48 7.91 -2.20 -22.29
C GLU A 48 8.83 -2.06 -23.51
N GLN A 49 9.12 -0.83 -23.93
CA GLN A 49 10.08 -0.57 -25.00
C GLN A 49 11.50 -0.99 -24.64
N LEU A 50 11.93 -0.80 -23.38
CA LEU A 50 13.25 -1.24 -22.91
C LEU A 50 13.40 -2.77 -22.85
N LEU A 51 12.29 -3.48 -22.64
CA LEU A 51 12.26 -4.93 -22.57
C LEU A 51 12.19 -5.61 -23.95
N ASP A 52 12.03 -4.83 -25.03
CA ASP A 52 12.09 -5.36 -26.39
C ASP A 52 13.51 -5.88 -26.70
N PRO A 53 13.70 -7.19 -26.95
CA PRO A 53 15.01 -7.74 -27.27
C PRO A 53 15.60 -7.22 -28.60
N GLY A 54 14.79 -6.60 -29.45
CA GLY A 54 15.20 -6.02 -30.73
C GLY A 54 15.67 -4.56 -30.64
N ILE A 55 15.61 -3.92 -29.46
CA ILE A 55 15.98 -2.51 -29.31
C ILE A 55 17.47 -2.29 -29.63
N PRO A 56 17.82 -1.31 -30.48
CA PRO A 56 19.23 -0.97 -30.72
C PRO A 56 19.93 -0.45 -29.47
N ASP A 57 21.17 -0.87 -29.21
CA ASP A 57 21.96 -0.50 -28.02
C ASP A 57 21.96 1.00 -27.70
N GLN A 58 22.10 1.86 -28.72
CA GLN A 58 22.11 3.31 -28.53
C GLN A 58 20.75 3.82 -28.04
N GLN A 59 19.66 3.28 -28.58
CA GLN A 59 18.30 3.62 -28.17
C GLN A 59 18.02 3.09 -26.77
N ALA A 60 18.43 1.86 -26.46
CA ALA A 60 18.31 1.26 -25.13
C ALA A 60 19.00 2.11 -24.05
N ARG A 61 20.22 2.58 -24.31
CA ARG A 61 20.97 3.44 -23.36
C ARG A 61 20.26 4.76 -23.11
N ARG A 62 19.78 5.43 -24.17
CA ARG A 62 19.04 6.69 -24.05
C ARG A 62 17.74 6.49 -23.26
N LEU A 63 16.93 5.53 -23.68
CA LEU A 63 15.65 5.26 -23.05
C LEU A 63 15.81 4.77 -21.61
N GLY A 64 16.88 4.03 -21.30
CA GLY A 64 17.19 3.59 -19.95
C GLY A 64 17.52 4.75 -19.01
N TYR A 65 18.23 5.77 -19.52
CA TYR A 65 18.48 6.99 -18.77
C TYR A 65 17.21 7.80 -18.54
N GLU A 66 16.37 7.95 -19.57
CA GLU A 66 15.07 8.64 -19.47
C GLU A 66 14.13 7.93 -18.48
N PHE A 67 14.06 6.60 -18.53
CA PHE A 67 13.30 5.78 -17.59
C PHE A 67 13.79 5.99 -16.15
N TYR A 68 15.10 5.99 -15.92
CA TYR A 68 15.66 6.26 -14.59
C TYR A 68 15.29 7.66 -14.07
N GLN A 69 15.34 8.69 -14.92
CA GLN A 69 14.93 10.04 -14.56
C GLN A 69 13.43 10.10 -14.23
N GLY A 70 12.59 9.47 -15.06
CA GLY A 70 11.15 9.41 -14.82
C GLY A 70 10.80 8.63 -13.55
N LEU A 71 11.50 7.51 -13.27
CA LEU A 71 11.31 6.75 -12.03
C LEU A 71 11.69 7.59 -10.79
N THR A 72 12.75 8.38 -10.89
CA THR A 72 13.15 9.33 -9.83
C THR A 72 12.07 10.39 -9.61
N GLN A 73 11.49 10.92 -10.69
CA GLN A 73 10.39 11.88 -10.62
C GLN A 73 9.13 11.26 -9.99
N LEU A 74 8.73 10.07 -10.43
CA LEU A 74 7.57 9.36 -9.87
C LEU A 74 7.74 9.13 -8.37
N HIS A 75 8.92 8.68 -7.94
CA HIS A 75 9.20 8.46 -6.52
C HIS A 75 9.11 9.78 -5.72
N ALA A 76 9.70 10.86 -6.21
CA ALA A 76 9.63 12.15 -5.53
C ALA A 76 8.19 12.66 -5.40
N ALA A 77 7.43 12.62 -6.50
CA ALA A 77 6.03 13.03 -6.51
C ALA A 77 5.16 12.17 -5.57
N HIS A 78 5.41 10.87 -5.51
CA HIS A 78 4.65 9.99 -4.63
C HIS A 78 4.94 10.26 -3.14
N LEU A 79 6.17 10.64 -2.79
CA LEU A 79 6.49 11.02 -1.41
C LEU A 79 5.83 12.34 -1.01
N GLU A 80 5.77 13.30 -1.94
CA GLU A 80 5.06 14.56 -1.73
C GLU A 80 3.57 14.34 -1.53
N HIS A 81 2.94 13.54 -2.40
CA HIS A 81 1.54 13.16 -2.28
C HIS A 81 1.22 12.44 -0.96
N MET A 82 2.00 11.41 -0.57
CA MET A 82 1.79 10.74 0.73
C MET A 82 1.95 11.70 1.91
N PHE A 83 2.86 12.67 1.82
CA PHE A 83 3.05 13.68 2.86
C PHE A 83 1.81 14.57 3.01
N GLU A 84 1.21 15.00 1.90
CA GLU A 84 -0.03 15.79 1.93
C GLU A 84 -1.19 14.97 2.50
N GLU A 85 -1.34 13.70 2.10
CA GLU A 85 -2.37 12.83 2.67
C GLU A 85 -2.20 12.66 4.19
N GLU A 86 -0.97 12.43 4.66
CA GLU A 86 -0.66 12.23 6.08
C GLU A 86 -0.82 13.51 6.92
N THR A 87 -0.65 14.69 6.33
CA THR A 87 -0.63 15.96 7.10
C THR A 87 -1.87 16.82 6.92
N ALA A 88 -2.49 16.80 5.74
CA ALA A 88 -3.68 17.56 5.41
C ALA A 88 -4.93 16.67 5.44
N THR A 89 -4.98 15.63 4.61
CA THR A 89 -6.16 14.76 4.46
C THR A 89 -6.49 14.03 5.76
N GLN A 90 -5.48 13.45 6.41
CA GLN A 90 -5.64 12.77 7.71
C GLN A 90 -6.08 13.74 8.82
N ALA A 91 -5.62 14.99 8.80
CA ALA A 91 -6.06 16.00 9.76
C ALA A 91 -7.55 16.36 9.57
N LEU A 92 -8.01 16.47 8.32
CA LEU A 92 -9.42 16.66 8.01
C LEU A 92 -10.26 15.44 8.44
N MET A 93 -9.74 14.22 8.24
CA MET A 93 -10.40 13.01 8.75
C MET A 93 -10.64 13.08 10.26
N TRP A 94 -9.62 13.45 11.04
CA TRP A 94 -9.77 13.60 12.50
C TRP A 94 -10.68 14.74 12.91
N GLN A 95 -10.74 15.82 12.12
CA GLN A 95 -11.62 16.94 12.39
C GLN A 95 -13.10 16.60 12.16
N HIS A 96 -13.38 15.79 11.13
CA HIS A 96 -14.73 15.58 10.65
C HIS A 96 -15.35 14.22 11.02
N PHE A 97 -14.56 13.25 11.45
CA PHE A 97 -15.02 11.89 11.78
C PHE A 97 -14.60 11.49 13.19
N ASN A 98 -15.47 10.76 13.88
CA ASN A 98 -15.12 10.13 15.14
C ASN A 98 -14.50 8.74 14.92
N ASP A 99 -13.94 8.15 15.97
CA ASP A 99 -13.25 6.85 15.92
C ASP A 99 -14.13 5.71 15.37
N GLU A 100 -15.42 5.69 15.68
CA GLU A 100 -16.33 4.66 15.20
C GLU A 100 -16.53 4.77 13.68
N GLU A 101 -16.71 5.99 13.18
CA GLU A 101 -16.87 6.26 11.75
C GLU A 101 -15.57 5.95 10.97
N MET A 102 -14.42 6.37 11.51
CA MET A 102 -13.12 6.04 10.91
C MET A 102 -12.89 4.53 10.88
N LEU A 103 -13.25 3.81 11.95
CA LEU A 103 -13.15 2.34 11.98
C LEU A 103 -14.09 1.69 10.96
N GLN A 104 -15.28 2.25 10.73
CA GLN A 104 -16.21 1.77 9.71
C GLN A 104 -15.64 1.94 8.29
N ILE A 105 -15.10 3.12 7.97
CA ILE A 105 -14.43 3.40 6.69
C ILE A 105 -13.24 2.47 6.49
N HIS A 106 -12.36 2.37 7.49
CA HIS A 106 -11.23 1.44 7.47
C HIS A 106 -11.68 -0.01 7.22
N GLY A 107 -12.74 -0.46 7.91
CA GLY A 107 -13.31 -1.77 7.69
C GLY A 107 -13.85 -1.99 6.27
N GLN A 108 -14.42 -0.96 5.63
CA GLN A 108 -14.86 -1.04 4.23
C GLN A 108 -13.67 -1.20 3.29
N ILE A 109 -12.60 -0.42 3.49
CA ILE A 109 -11.36 -0.52 2.73
C ILE A 109 -10.78 -1.93 2.85
N ILE A 110 -10.53 -2.41 4.07
CA ILE A 110 -9.95 -3.74 4.32
C ILE A 110 -10.79 -4.87 3.69
N ARG A 111 -12.12 -4.79 3.74
CA ARG A 111 -13.01 -5.79 3.11
C ARG A 111 -12.99 -5.75 1.59
N SER A 112 -12.62 -4.62 1.00
CA SER A 112 -12.55 -4.48 -0.45
C SER A 112 -11.24 -4.95 -1.06
N ILE A 113 -10.16 -5.01 -0.26
CA ILE A 113 -8.84 -5.45 -0.73
C ILE A 113 -8.87 -6.96 -1.00
N PRO A 114 -8.55 -7.40 -2.24
CA PRO A 114 -8.43 -8.82 -2.54
C PRO A 114 -7.34 -9.50 -1.71
N PRO A 115 -7.50 -10.76 -1.27
CA PRO A 115 -6.51 -11.45 -0.43
C PRO A 115 -5.08 -11.42 -0.99
N GLU A 116 -4.92 -11.58 -2.30
CA GLU A 116 -3.63 -11.55 -3.00
C GLU A 116 -2.97 -10.17 -2.97
N VAL A 117 -3.76 -9.10 -3.03
CA VAL A 117 -3.28 -7.70 -2.92
C VAL A 117 -2.87 -7.43 -1.46
N MET A 118 -3.66 -7.88 -0.48
CA MET A 118 -3.30 -7.77 0.94
C MET A 118 -1.99 -8.51 1.24
N LEU A 119 -1.77 -9.71 0.68
CA LEU A 119 -0.51 -10.43 0.84
C LEU A 119 0.68 -9.70 0.18
N ALA A 120 0.45 -9.01 -0.93
CA ALA A 120 1.47 -8.16 -1.54
C ALA A 120 1.83 -6.97 -0.65
N TRP A 121 0.84 -6.30 -0.04
CA TRP A 121 1.06 -5.24 0.96
C TRP A 121 1.84 -5.73 2.18
N MET A 122 1.53 -6.93 2.69
CA MET A 122 2.21 -7.50 3.86
C MET A 122 3.72 -7.65 3.67
N LYS A 123 4.22 -7.78 2.43
CA LYS A 123 5.66 -7.83 2.16
C LYS A 123 6.39 -6.55 2.58
N TYR A 124 5.69 -5.42 2.54
CA TYR A 124 6.23 -4.09 2.86
C TYR A 124 5.83 -3.64 4.25
N ILE A 125 4.58 -3.90 4.66
CA ILE A 125 4.06 -3.49 5.97
C ILE A 125 4.81 -4.20 7.10
N LEU A 126 4.94 -5.54 7.05
CA LEU A 126 5.53 -6.31 8.14
C LEU A 126 6.95 -5.85 8.51
N PRO A 127 7.92 -5.72 7.59
CA PRO A 127 9.27 -5.27 7.95
C PRO A 127 9.32 -3.79 8.36
N ALA A 128 8.42 -2.95 7.87
CA ALA A 128 8.40 -1.52 8.19
C ALA A 128 7.90 -1.20 9.61
N GLN A 129 7.11 -2.09 10.21
CA GLN A 129 6.56 -1.88 11.55
C GLN A 129 7.57 -2.18 12.67
N THR A 130 7.41 -1.51 13.80
CA THR A 130 8.07 -1.90 15.05
C THR A 130 7.63 -3.31 15.49
N PRO A 131 8.40 -4.00 16.35
CA PRO A 131 8.01 -5.33 16.84
C PRO A 131 6.62 -5.36 17.49
N GLU A 132 6.25 -4.31 18.22
CA GLU A 132 4.97 -4.24 18.92
C GLU A 132 3.79 -3.99 17.97
N GLU A 133 3.92 -3.04 17.05
CA GLU A 133 2.89 -2.77 16.02
C GLU A 133 2.64 -4.02 15.18
N ARG A 134 3.71 -4.70 14.76
CA ARG A 134 3.60 -5.95 14.00
C ARG A 134 2.87 -7.04 14.77
N ARG A 135 3.13 -7.18 16.07
CA ARG A 135 2.44 -8.14 16.94
C ARG A 135 0.95 -7.82 17.03
N GLN A 136 0.59 -6.54 17.18
CA GLN A 136 -0.80 -6.09 17.23
C GLN A 136 -1.52 -6.34 15.90
N LEU A 137 -0.89 -6.01 14.77
CA LEU A 137 -1.40 -6.27 13.43
C LEU A 137 -1.71 -7.76 13.23
N LEU A 138 -0.73 -8.63 13.53
CA LEU A 138 -0.90 -10.08 13.36
C LEU A 138 -1.94 -10.67 14.31
N ALA A 139 -2.03 -10.18 15.56
CA ALA A 139 -3.08 -10.60 16.48
C ALA A 139 -4.48 -10.19 15.98
N GLY A 140 -4.61 -8.97 15.44
CA GLY A 140 -5.85 -8.50 14.81
C GLY A 140 -6.25 -9.35 13.61
N MET A 141 -5.29 -9.71 12.74
CA MET A 141 -5.54 -10.60 11.61
C MET A 141 -5.92 -12.02 12.07
N GLN A 142 -5.25 -12.57 13.08
CA GLN A 142 -5.58 -13.89 13.62
C GLN A 142 -7.01 -13.96 14.15
N ALA A 143 -7.49 -12.90 14.81
CA ALA A 143 -8.82 -12.85 15.40
C ALA A 143 -9.94 -12.68 14.35
N ASN A 144 -9.66 -12.03 13.22
CA ASN A 144 -10.70 -11.59 12.29
C ASN A 144 -10.62 -12.23 10.89
N ALA A 145 -9.46 -12.77 10.49
CA ALA A 145 -9.28 -13.35 9.16
C ALA A 145 -9.46 -14.88 9.17
N PRO A 146 -9.88 -15.48 8.04
CA PRO A 146 -9.92 -16.94 7.91
C PRO A 146 -8.55 -17.57 8.21
N ALA A 147 -8.51 -18.64 9.00
CA ALA A 147 -7.27 -19.33 9.37
C ALA A 147 -6.36 -19.71 8.17
N PRO A 148 -6.88 -20.15 7.00
CA PRO A 148 -6.04 -20.38 5.83
C PRO A 148 -5.33 -19.14 5.30
N PHE A 149 -5.99 -17.98 5.36
CA PHE A 149 -5.40 -16.71 4.93
C PHE A 149 -4.34 -16.24 5.93
N PHE A 150 -4.63 -16.30 7.23
CA PHE A 150 -3.65 -15.93 8.26
C PHE A 150 -2.35 -16.75 8.16
N ARG A 151 -2.45 -18.05 7.85
CA ARG A 151 -1.26 -18.88 7.57
C ARG A 151 -0.44 -18.38 6.38
N GLN A 152 -1.08 -17.85 5.34
CA GLN A 152 -0.37 -17.26 4.21
C GLN A 152 0.37 -15.98 4.62
N VAL A 153 -0.24 -15.16 5.48
CA VAL A 153 0.42 -13.97 6.05
C VAL A 153 1.66 -14.36 6.87
N LEU A 154 1.58 -15.41 7.70
CA LEU A 154 2.76 -15.92 8.42
C LEU A 154 3.86 -16.40 7.46
N GLY A 155 3.49 -17.07 6.36
CA GLY A 155 4.43 -17.45 5.32
C GLY A 155 5.05 -16.26 4.56
N VAL A 156 4.39 -15.09 4.53
CA VAL A 156 5.01 -13.84 4.06
C VAL A 156 5.99 -13.34 5.12
N ALA A 157 5.59 -13.30 6.40
CA ALA A 157 6.44 -12.86 7.50
C ALA A 157 7.78 -13.62 7.57
N GLU A 158 7.75 -14.94 7.37
CA GLU A 158 8.95 -15.79 7.30
C GLU A 158 9.94 -15.36 6.21
N LYS A 159 9.42 -14.86 5.08
CA LYS A 159 10.25 -14.50 3.92
C LYS A 159 10.84 -13.09 4.00
N VAL A 160 10.16 -12.18 4.71
CA VAL A 160 10.49 -10.73 4.67
C VAL A 160 11.11 -10.21 5.96
N LEU A 161 11.10 -10.98 7.05
CA LEU A 161 11.66 -10.57 8.33
C LEU A 161 13.03 -11.21 8.58
N GLU A 162 13.96 -10.42 9.11
CA GLU A 162 15.26 -10.93 9.54
C GLU A 162 15.16 -11.82 10.78
N TYR A 163 16.15 -12.70 10.97
CA TYR A 163 16.11 -13.82 11.92
C TYR A 163 15.80 -13.45 13.39
N PRO A 164 16.27 -12.33 13.98
CA PRO A 164 15.84 -11.95 15.32
C PRO A 164 14.36 -11.54 15.39
N ALA A 165 13.85 -10.88 14.34
CA ALA A 165 12.48 -10.39 14.27
C ALA A 165 11.48 -11.53 14.00
N TYR A 166 11.83 -12.48 13.12
CA TYR A 166 10.99 -13.64 12.84
C TYR A 166 10.86 -14.57 14.07
N ALA A 167 11.97 -14.86 14.76
CA ALA A 167 11.95 -15.75 15.94
C ALA A 167 11.04 -15.24 17.07
N GLN A 168 10.97 -13.92 17.28
CA GLN A 168 10.07 -13.31 18.27
C GLN A 168 8.59 -13.51 17.91
N LEU A 169 8.24 -13.42 16.63
CA LEU A 169 6.87 -13.65 16.16
C LEU A 169 6.51 -15.12 16.18
N GLU A 170 7.45 -15.97 15.77
CA GLU A 170 7.28 -17.42 15.75
C GLU A 170 6.93 -17.93 17.15
N ALA A 171 7.62 -17.46 18.20
CA ALA A 171 7.32 -17.84 19.58
C ALA A 171 5.89 -17.50 20.03
N VAL A 172 5.23 -16.50 19.41
CA VAL A 172 3.88 -16.04 19.76
C VAL A 172 2.80 -16.72 18.92
N PHE A 173 3.06 -16.95 17.63
CA PHE A 173 2.04 -17.37 16.66
C PHE A 173 2.19 -18.83 16.16
N LYS A 174 3.30 -19.53 16.46
CA LYS A 174 3.50 -20.94 16.07
C LYS A 174 2.70 -21.94 16.92
N THR A 175 2.10 -21.51 18.03
CA THR A 175 1.28 -22.35 18.95
C THR A 175 -0.15 -22.63 18.47
N VAL A 176 -0.52 -22.27 17.23
CA VAL A 176 -1.83 -22.62 16.64
C VAL A 176 -1.83 -24.01 15.99
N GLU A 177 -0.69 -24.71 16.01
CA GLU A 177 -0.61 -26.12 15.66
C GLU A 177 -0.99 -26.98 16.87
N VAL A 178 -1.92 -27.91 16.69
CA VAL A 178 -2.51 -28.86 17.67
C VAL A 178 -3.78 -28.37 18.37
N SER A 179 -4.84 -28.12 17.59
CA SER A 179 -6.21 -28.50 17.97
C SER A 179 -7.07 -28.59 16.70
N SER A 180 -7.01 -29.76 16.07
CA SER A 180 -7.97 -30.26 15.09
C SER A 180 -8.43 -31.63 15.54
#